data_AF-A0A378M0V4-F1
#
_entry.id   AF-A0A378M0V4-F1
#
_cell.length_a   1.000
_cell.length_b   1.000
_cell.length_c   1.000
_cell.angle_alpha   90.00
_cell.angle_beta   90.00
_cell.angle_gamma   90.00
#
_symmetry.space_group_name_H-M   'P 1'
#
loop_
_entity.id
_entity.type
_entity.pdbx_description
1 polymer ?
#
loop_
_entity_poly.entity_id
_entity_poly.type
_entity_poly.pdbx_seq_one_letter_code
_entity_poly.pdbx_strand_id
1 'polypeptide(L)'
;MPVSKECMKLLQNMVDHYGLEGKADKDYGALHHLLKDFLLLVIQHQQNHKDERVIAFLSNSALILEENSCFVAACRKMILDYHQKTHALDSMLDMDLNIHSELDESWGKFHESNPIPSLEPSRFFQELQIAVAKRAQRMVERDVIKSNP
;
A
#
# COMPACT_ATOMS: atom_id res chain seq x y z
N MET A 1 0.01 9.41 13.59
CA MET A 1 -1.25 9.16 14.32
C MET A 1 -1.06 7.87 15.09
N PRO A 2 -1.68 7.73 16.28
CA PRO A 2 -1.69 6.46 17.00
C PRO A 2 -2.37 5.37 16.16
N VAL A 3 -2.26 4.11 16.59
CA VAL A 3 -2.94 3.00 15.90
C VAL A 3 -4.45 3.25 15.87
N SER A 4 -5.06 3.16 14.69
CA SER A 4 -6.50 3.38 14.51
C SER A 4 -7.31 2.23 15.09
N LYS A 5 -8.57 2.51 15.44
CA LYS A 5 -9.50 1.50 15.94
C LYS A 5 -9.79 0.45 14.86
N GLU A 6 -9.78 0.89 13.61
CA GLU A 6 -9.96 0.10 12.41
C GLU A 6 -8.81 -0.91 12.27
N CYS A 7 -7.55 -0.46 12.37
CA CYS A 7 -6.37 -1.32 12.33
C CYS A 7 -6.41 -2.37 13.46
N MET A 8 -6.72 -1.95 14.70
CA MET A 8 -6.83 -2.89 15.82
C MET A 8 -7.92 -3.94 15.61
N LYS A 9 -9.10 -3.54 15.13
CA LYS A 9 -10.21 -4.47 14.87
C LYS A 9 -9.85 -5.48 13.79
N LEU A 10 -9.18 -5.03 12.72
CA LEU A 10 -8.72 -5.91 11.66
C LEU A 10 -7.62 -6.86 12.14
N LEU A 11 -6.69 -6.38 12.97
CA LEU A 11 -5.66 -7.23 13.56
C LEU A 11 -6.29 -8.30 14.47
N GLN A 12 -7.23 -7.94 15.34
CA GLN A 12 -7.97 -8.90 16.17
C GLN A 12 -8.66 -9.96 15.30
N ASN A 13 -9.41 -9.55 14.28
CA ASN A 13 -10.09 -10.46 13.37
C ASN A 13 -9.13 -11.41 12.65
N MET A 14 -7.94 -10.94 12.29
CA MET A 14 -6.90 -11.73 11.65
C MET A 14 -6.38 -12.81 12.61
N VAL A 15 -6.07 -12.46 13.86
CA VAL A 15 -5.62 -13.42 14.89
C VAL A 15 -6.68 -14.49 15.14
N ASP A 16 -7.95 -14.08 15.25
CA ASP A 16 -9.05 -15.00 15.51
C ASP A 16 -9.30 -15.95 14.34
N HIS A 17 -9.29 -15.45 13.09
CA HIS A 17 -9.42 -16.30 11.90
C HIS A 17 -8.23 -17.25 11.76
N TYR A 18 -7.01 -16.76 11.99
CA TYR A 18 -5.83 -17.60 11.92
C TYR A 18 -5.87 -18.74 12.95
N GLY A 19 -6.43 -18.50 14.15
CA GLY A 19 -6.63 -19.55 15.15
C GLY A 19 -7.60 -20.66 14.73
N LEU A 20 -8.48 -20.40 13.76
CA LEU A 20 -9.42 -21.38 13.23
C LEU A 20 -8.86 -22.12 12.01
N GLU A 21 -8.32 -21.37 11.05
CA GLU A 21 -7.93 -21.88 9.73
C GLU A 21 -6.43 -22.20 9.60
N GLY A 22 -5.58 -21.61 10.44
CA GLY A 22 -4.13 -21.69 10.36
C GLY A 22 -3.51 -23.03 10.76
N LYS A 23 -4.30 -24.01 11.22
CA LYS A 23 -3.79 -25.30 11.72
C LYS A 23 -3.05 -26.14 10.66
N ALA A 24 -3.21 -25.80 9.38
CA ALA A 24 -2.50 -26.43 8.28
C ALA A 24 -1.05 -25.92 8.11
N ASP A 25 -0.73 -24.76 8.69
CA ASP A 25 0.62 -24.20 8.64
C ASP A 25 1.59 -25.01 9.51
N LYS A 26 2.81 -25.16 9.00
CA LYS A 26 3.91 -25.91 9.64
C LYS A 26 4.25 -25.34 11.02
N ASP A 27 4.27 -24.02 11.15
CA ASP A 27 4.66 -23.32 12.38
C ASP A 27 3.45 -22.74 13.15
N TYR A 28 2.25 -23.25 12.89
CA TYR A 28 0.99 -22.72 13.42
C TYR A 28 1.02 -22.38 14.91
N GLY A 29 1.52 -23.30 15.75
CA GLY A 29 1.54 -23.09 17.21
C GLY A 29 2.38 -21.87 17.62
N ALA A 30 3.56 -21.70 17.02
CA ALA A 30 4.44 -20.58 17.30
C ALA A 30 3.88 -19.28 16.70
N LEU A 31 3.39 -19.32 15.47
CA LEU A 31 2.83 -18.16 14.78
C LEU A 31 1.57 -17.62 15.46
N HIS A 32 0.65 -18.51 15.84
CA HIS A 32 -0.58 -18.11 16.51
C HIS A 32 -0.31 -17.52 17.90
N HIS A 33 0.67 -18.06 18.63
CA HIS A 33 1.09 -17.48 19.90
C HIS A 33 1.71 -16.09 19.72
N LEU A 34 2.65 -15.97 18.77
CA LEU A 34 3.32 -14.70 18.47
C LEU A 34 2.35 -13.63 17.97
N LEU A 35 1.33 -14.02 17.20
CA LEU A 35 0.25 -13.12 16.76
C LEU A 35 -0.58 -12.58 17.93
N LYS A 36 -0.87 -13.41 18.95
CA LYS A 36 -1.55 -12.96 20.16
C LYS A 36 -0.70 -12.00 20.98
N ASP A 37 0.58 -12.30 21.13
CA ASP A 37 1.52 -11.43 21.85
C ASP A 37 1.69 -10.09 21.11
N PHE A 38 1.78 -10.14 19.79
CA PHE A 38 1.84 -8.95 18.94
C PHE A 38 0.59 -8.08 19.08
N LEU A 39 -0.60 -8.68 19.02
CA LEU A 39 -1.87 -7.98 19.25
C LEU A 39 -1.91 -7.32 20.63
N LEU A 40 -1.50 -8.02 21.69
CA LEU A 40 -1.43 -7.48 23.04
C LEU A 40 -0.47 -6.28 23.11
N LEU A 41 0.70 -6.39 22.49
CA LEU A 41 1.72 -5.33 22.43
C LEU A 41 1.18 -4.09 21.71
N VAL A 42 0.49 -4.28 20.58
CA VAL A 42 -0.15 -3.20 19.82
C VAL A 42 -1.22 -2.51 20.66
N ILE A 43 -2.05 -3.26 21.41
CA ILE A 43 -3.07 -2.68 22.31
C ILE A 43 -2.41 -1.86 23.43
N GLN A 44 -1.39 -2.40 24.09
CA GLN A 44 -0.70 -1.74 25.20
C GLN A 44 0.02 -0.46 24.77
N HIS A 45 0.55 -0.44 23.55
CA HIS A 45 1.36 0.67 23.04
C HIS A 45 0.70 1.40 21.85
N GLN A 46 -0.63 1.34 21.74
CA GLN A 46 -1.38 1.94 20.62
C GLN A 46 -1.09 3.44 20.42
N GLN A 47 -0.73 4.16 21.49
CA GLN A 47 -0.38 5.60 21.43
C GLN A 47 1.02 5.87 20.87
N ASN A 48 1.90 4.85 20.92
CA ASN A 48 3.32 4.96 20.53
C ASN A 48 3.61 4.32 19.16
N HIS A 49 2.62 3.65 18.58
CA HIS A 49 2.71 3.01 17.28
C HIS A 49 1.78 3.67 16.27
N LYS A 50 2.03 3.37 15.00
CA LYS A 50 1.19 3.82 13.89
C LYS A 50 0.76 2.60 13.07
N ASP A 51 -0.35 2.74 12.36
CA ASP A 51 -0.89 1.69 11.51
C ASP A 51 0.14 1.19 10.49
N GLU A 52 0.92 2.09 9.89
CA GLU A 52 1.92 1.72 8.89
C GLU A 52 3.00 0.79 9.44
N ARG A 53 3.29 0.90 10.74
CA ARG A 53 4.28 0.03 11.40
C ARG A 53 3.74 -1.38 11.62
N VAL A 54 2.46 -1.49 11.95
CA VAL A 54 1.75 -2.78 12.08
C VAL A 54 1.69 -3.45 10.70
N ILE A 55 1.26 -2.70 9.69
CA ILE A 55 1.17 -3.18 8.30
C ILE A 55 2.54 -3.61 7.79
N ALA A 56 3.57 -2.77 7.92
CA ALA A 56 4.92 -3.10 7.46
C ALA A 56 5.48 -4.35 8.16
N PHE A 57 5.20 -4.53 9.46
CA PHE A 57 5.59 -5.74 10.17
C PHE A 57 4.94 -6.98 9.56
N LEU A 58 3.61 -6.97 9.39
CA LEU A 58 2.86 -8.10 8.81
C LEU A 58 3.28 -8.38 7.36
N SER A 59 3.47 -7.35 6.53
CA SER A 59 3.95 -7.51 5.15
C SER A 59 5.32 -8.18 5.10
N ASN A 60 6.27 -7.72 5.92
CA ASN A 60 7.60 -8.30 5.97
C ASN A 60 7.57 -9.73 6.51
N SER A 61 6.76 -10.01 7.53
CA SER A 61 6.62 -11.37 8.07
C SER A 61 6.02 -12.33 7.05
N ALA A 62 5.03 -11.88 6.26
CA ALA A 62 4.44 -12.70 5.20
C ALA A 62 5.47 -13.05 4.10
N LEU A 63 6.37 -12.12 3.76
CA LEU A 63 7.47 -12.34 2.80
C LEU A 63 8.55 -13.30 3.34
N ILE A 64 8.81 -13.28 4.64
CA ILE A 64 9.83 -14.14 5.26
C ILE A 64 9.30 -15.56 5.48
N LEU A 65 8.00 -15.70 5.77
CA LEU A 65 7.36 -16.94 6.18
C LEU A 65 6.45 -17.50 5.08
N GLU A 66 6.87 -17.41 3.82
CA GLU A 66 6.07 -17.81 2.64
C GLU A 66 5.62 -19.28 2.67
N GLU A 67 6.35 -20.14 3.39
CA GLU A 67 5.99 -21.56 3.60
C GLU A 67 4.66 -21.75 4.37
N ASN A 68 4.25 -20.75 5.16
CA ASN A 68 3.04 -20.78 5.98
C ASN A 68 1.89 -20.09 5.23
N SER A 69 1.33 -20.81 4.25
CA SER A 69 0.33 -20.26 3.31
C SER A 69 -0.89 -19.62 3.98
N CYS A 70 -1.39 -20.18 5.09
CA CYS A 70 -2.55 -19.64 5.79
C CYS A 70 -2.20 -18.33 6.50
N PHE A 71 -1.01 -18.25 7.10
CA PHE A 71 -0.49 -17.02 7.72
C PHE A 71 -0.31 -15.91 6.68
N VAL A 72 0.30 -16.23 5.53
CA VAL A 72 0.47 -15.28 4.43
C VAL A 72 -0.88 -14.76 3.94
N ALA A 73 -1.85 -15.65 3.74
CA ALA A 73 -3.20 -15.28 3.31
C ALA A 73 -3.90 -14.38 4.35
N ALA A 74 -3.76 -14.70 5.65
CA ALA A 74 -4.32 -13.89 6.73
C ALA A 74 -3.71 -12.47 6.77
N CYS A 75 -2.37 -12.37 6.65
CA CYS A 75 -1.68 -11.09 6.58
C CYS A 75 -2.14 -10.27 5.36
N ARG A 76 -2.18 -10.87 4.17
CA ARG A 76 -2.64 -10.20 2.94
C ARG A 76 -4.08 -9.69 3.07
N LYS A 77 -4.98 -10.54 3.57
CA LYS A 77 -6.39 -10.18 3.79
C LYS A 77 -6.52 -8.99 4.74
N MET A 78 -5.80 -9.00 5.85
CA MET A 78 -5.82 -7.88 6.81
C MET A 78 -5.36 -6.56 6.16
N ILE A 79 -4.29 -6.61 5.38
CA ILE A 79 -3.73 -5.43 4.69
C ILE A 79 -4.72 -4.89 3.65
N LEU A 80 -5.32 -5.77 2.84
CA LEU A 80 -6.36 -5.40 1.87
C LEU A 80 -7.58 -4.79 2.56
N ASP A 81 -8.10 -5.43 3.60
CA ASP A 81 -9.25 -4.94 4.37
C ASP A 81 -8.94 -3.57 5.01
N TYR A 82 -7.70 -3.34 5.42
CA TYR A 82 -7.27 -2.05 5.95
C TYR A 82 -7.29 -0.99 4.84
N HIS A 83 -6.63 -1.23 3.71
CA HIS A 83 -6.61 -0.30 2.58
C HIS A 83 -8.00 0.01 2.04
N GLN A 84 -8.89 -0.98 1.93
CA GLN A 84 -10.27 -0.75 1.52
C GLN A 84 -11.04 0.16 2.49
N LYS A 85 -10.73 0.13 3.78
CA LYS A 85 -11.42 0.95 4.80
C LYS A 85 -10.83 2.34 4.97
N THR A 86 -9.51 2.48 4.87
CA THR A 86 -8.81 3.75 5.15
C THR A 86 -8.44 4.52 3.89
N HIS A 87 -8.32 3.83 2.75
CA HIS A 87 -7.90 4.37 1.46
C HIS A 87 -8.89 4.02 0.33
N ALA A 88 -10.19 3.94 0.63
CA ALA A 88 -11.24 3.63 -0.35
C ALA A 88 -11.20 4.56 -1.60
N LEU A 89 -10.70 5.79 -1.46
CA LEU A 89 -10.54 6.77 -2.55
C LEU A 89 -9.17 6.72 -3.24
N ASP A 90 -8.21 6.00 -2.66
CA ASP A 90 -6.78 5.98 -3.00
C ASP A 90 -6.32 4.57 -3.42
N SER A 91 -7.26 3.69 -3.77
CA SER A 91 -6.99 2.28 -4.10
C SER A 91 -6.21 2.16 -5.40
N MET A 92 -4.92 2.46 -5.32
CA MET A 92 -3.92 2.20 -6.34
C MET A 92 -3.45 0.74 -6.30
N LEU A 93 -4.00 -0.10 -5.40
CA LEU A 93 -3.60 -1.50 -5.24
C LEU A 93 -4.76 -2.45 -5.59
N ASP A 94 -4.46 -3.50 -6.34
CA ASP A 94 -5.40 -4.58 -6.63
C ASP A 94 -5.51 -5.59 -5.46
N MET A 95 -6.36 -6.61 -5.63
CA MET A 95 -6.54 -7.68 -4.62
C MET A 95 -5.29 -8.51 -4.36
N ASP A 96 -4.27 -8.42 -5.21
CA ASP A 96 -2.99 -9.09 -5.08
C ASP A 96 -1.90 -8.15 -4.55
N LEU A 97 -2.27 -6.93 -4.10
CA LEU A 97 -1.36 -5.86 -3.65
C LEU A 97 -0.42 -5.35 -4.74
N ASN A 98 -0.73 -5.57 -6.01
CA ASN A 98 0.00 -4.93 -7.10
C ASN A 98 -0.51 -3.50 -7.30
N ILE A 99 0.37 -2.60 -7.70
CA ILE A 99 -0.05 -1.26 -8.13
C ILE A 99 -0.87 -1.41 -9.42
N HIS A 100 -2.10 -0.89 -9.43
CA HIS A 100 -2.88 -0.68 -10.64
C HIS A 100 -2.01 0.11 -11.63
N SER A 101 -1.53 -0.56 -12.68
CA SER A 101 -0.82 0.08 -13.79
C SER A 101 -1.73 1.07 -14.53
N GLU A 102 -3.04 0.92 -14.35
CA GLU A 102 -4.07 1.82 -14.86
C GLU A 102 -4.39 2.86 -13.77
N LEU A 103 -3.49 3.84 -13.61
CA LEU A 103 -3.95 5.20 -13.35
C LEU A 103 -4.86 5.55 -14.54
N ASP A 104 -6.13 5.20 -14.40
CA ASP A 104 -7.20 5.35 -15.37
C ASP A 104 -7.07 6.73 -16.06
N GLU A 105 -7.21 6.76 -17.38
CA GLU A 105 -7.26 8.00 -18.18
C GLU A 105 -8.31 8.99 -17.65
N SER A 106 -9.24 8.52 -16.81
CA SER A 106 -10.19 9.33 -16.06
C SER A 106 -9.56 10.28 -15.02
N TRP A 107 -8.38 9.97 -14.47
CA TRP A 107 -7.68 10.88 -13.53
C TRP A 107 -7.28 12.21 -14.19
N GLY A 108 -6.97 12.19 -15.49
CA GLY A 108 -6.74 13.41 -16.27
C GLY A 108 -8.02 14.16 -16.65
N LYS A 109 -9.18 13.48 -16.66
CA LYS A 109 -10.46 14.03 -17.15
C LYS A 109 -11.32 14.67 -16.07
N PHE A 110 -11.11 14.35 -14.79
CA PHE A 110 -11.87 14.95 -13.68
C PHE A 110 -11.58 16.43 -13.42
N HIS A 111 -10.55 17.00 -14.05
CA HIS A 111 -10.20 18.42 -13.89
C HIS A 111 -10.78 19.37 -14.95
N GLU A 112 -11.52 18.89 -15.97
CA GLU A 112 -12.01 19.75 -17.06
C GLU A 112 -13.41 20.35 -16.85
N SER A 113 -14.11 20.07 -15.74
CA SER A 113 -15.53 20.47 -15.58
C SER A 113 -15.81 21.56 -14.52
N ASN A 114 -14.79 22.24 -13.99
CA ASN A 114 -14.99 23.47 -13.23
C ASN A 114 -14.08 24.58 -13.79
N PRO A 115 -14.63 25.75 -14.19
CA PRO A 115 -13.80 26.90 -14.51
C PRO A 115 -13.18 27.42 -13.20
N ILE A 116 -12.02 26.90 -12.85
CA ILE A 116 -11.18 27.46 -11.80
C ILE A 116 -10.74 28.85 -12.30
N PRO A 117 -10.94 29.93 -11.52
CA PRO A 117 -10.39 31.24 -11.90
C PRO A 117 -8.88 31.09 -12.04
N SER A 118 -8.34 31.52 -13.18
CA SER A 118 -6.95 31.37 -13.58
C SER A 118 -5.98 31.75 -12.46
N LEU A 119 -5.52 30.76 -11.70
CA LEU A 119 -4.34 30.87 -10.86
C LEU A 119 -3.17 30.61 -11.79
N GLU A 120 -2.34 31.64 -12.00
CA GLU A 120 -1.08 31.49 -12.72
C GLU A 120 -0.32 30.27 -12.18
N PRO A 121 0.18 29.37 -13.05
CA PRO A 121 0.91 28.20 -12.59
C PRO A 121 2.10 28.65 -11.75
N SER A 122 2.30 28.01 -10.59
CA SER A 122 3.40 28.35 -9.69
C SER A 122 4.74 28.27 -10.43
N ARG A 123 5.72 29.12 -10.05
CA ARG A 123 7.05 29.12 -10.67
C ARG A 123 7.70 27.72 -10.66
N PHE A 124 7.52 27.00 -9.56
CA PHE A 124 7.96 25.61 -9.45
C PHE A 124 7.35 24.70 -10.51
N PHE A 125 6.04 24.84 -10.77
CA PHE A 125 5.35 24.03 -11.77
C PHE A 125 5.83 24.34 -13.20
N GLN A 126 6.10 25.62 -13.49
CA GLN A 126 6.68 26.03 -14.78
C GLN A 126 8.09 25.46 -14.98
N GLU A 127 8.93 25.53 -13.94
CA GLU A 127 10.28 24.94 -13.96
C GLU A 127 10.25 23.42 -14.16
N LEU A 128 9.31 22.74 -13.48
CA LEU A 128 9.11 21.30 -13.63
C LEU A 128 8.69 20.94 -15.06
N GLN A 129 7.73 21.66 -15.65
CA GLN A 129 7.30 21.44 -17.03
C GLN A 129 8.47 21.60 -18.02
N ILE A 130 9.29 22.64 -17.84
CA ILE A 130 10.49 22.86 -18.67
C ILE A 130 11.49 21.70 -18.50
N ALA A 131 11.73 21.25 -17.26
CA ALA A 131 12.66 20.16 -16.97
C ALA A 131 12.19 18.82 -17.58
N VAL A 132 10.89 18.55 -17.51
CA VAL A 132 10.25 17.37 -18.11
C VAL A 132 10.34 17.42 -19.63
N ALA A 133 10.01 18.56 -20.25
CA ALA A 133 10.12 18.75 -21.70
C ALA A 133 11.56 18.54 -22.20
N LYS A 134 12.55 19.11 -21.51
CA LYS A 134 13.98 18.92 -21.82
C LYS A 134 14.43 17.47 -21.66
N ARG A 135 13.83 16.70 -20.74
CA ARG A 135 14.14 15.26 -20.59
C ARG A 135 13.55 14.46 -21.74
N ALA A 136 12.30 14.72 -22.12
CA ALA A 136 11.65 14.05 -23.24
C ALA A 136 12.41 14.26 -24.55
N GLN A 137 12.85 15.49 -24.83
CA GLN A 137 13.67 15.81 -26.01
C GLN A 137 14.98 15.01 -26.05
N ARG A 138 15.70 14.94 -24.92
CA ARG A 138 16.95 14.15 -24.83
C ARG A 138 16.74 12.65 -25.02
N MET A 139 15.57 12.13 -24.66
CA MET A 139 15.25 10.71 -24.89
C MET A 139 14.99 10.45 -26.37
N VAL A 140 14.23 11.33 -27.03
CA VAL A 140 13.98 11.24 -28.48
C VAL A 140 15.29 11.38 -29.29
N GLU A 141 16.16 12.34 -28.94
CA GLU A 141 17.46 12.52 -29.60
C GLU A 141 18.39 11.30 -29.43
N ARG A 142 18.38 10.67 -28.24
CA ARG A 142 19.17 9.45 -27.99
C ARG A 142 18.69 8.26 -28.80
N ASP A 143 17.39 8.17 -29.07
CA ASP A 143 16.83 7.09 -29.88
C ASP A 143 17.12 7.32 -31.37
N VAL A 144 17.08 8.57 -31.85
CA VAL A 144 17.44 8.93 -33.23
C VAL A 144 18.92 8.65 -33.54
N ILE A 145 19.83 8.97 -32.62
CA ILE A 145 21.29 8.74 -32.78
C ILE A 145 21.63 7.24 -32.79
N LYS A 146 20.85 6.38 -32.12
CA LYS A 146 21.05 4.92 -32.16
C LYS A 146 20.50 4.26 -33.42
N SER A 147 19.58 4.92 -34.13
CA SER A 147 18.92 4.37 -35.33
C SER A 147 19.57 4.72 -36.67
N ASN A 148 20.57 5.61 -36.70
CA ASN A 148 21.38 5.90 -37.90
C ASN A 148 22.88 5.75 -37.54
N PRO A 149 23.53 4.61 -37.90
CA PRO A 149 24.96 4.42 -37.70
C PRO A 149 25.83 5.31 -38.59
#